data_AF-A0A167TNH4-F1
#
_entry.id   AF-A0A167TNH4-F1
#
_cell.length_a   1.000
_cell.length_b   1.000
_cell.length_c   1.000
_cell.angle_alpha   90.00
_cell.angle_beta   90.00
_cell.angle_gamma   90.00
#
_symmetry.space_group_name_H-M   'P 1'
#
loop_
_entity.id
_entity.type
_entity.pdbx_description
1 polymer ?
#
loop_
_entity_poly.entity_id
_entity_poly.type
_entity_poly.pdbx_seq_one_letter_code
_entity_poly.pdbx_strand_id
1 'polypeptide(L)'
;MIGKTLRDYVEIHLAIAGFRLVAPLSLAFLALSLAQRRVPVSPWLAAYAALEAAFYLLVYLPRHYRLQKPAAHPPPIDYAARQALFNRCKAHLVGHAYPTGWFTRPDFTRADLVHWTLWALFSSEAAEPEWAEEIDGYVAGIETLLGRELERGGGGGDGALAREAGSMRLTFDPVQTLHRPFVWYMIVGGVDAFSSLSLLAAGFTHYATPKWFAAFPFRPWTVFSQRSVEGAEELSYAYRPHRSATKLPIVFLHGIGIGTWPYLPFFTDLIAQDPDVGILIIEILPISMHITRPPLPSAEFIVALTKILDSLSPAPASPA
;
A
#
# COMPACT_ATOMS: atom_id res chain seq x y z
N MET A 1 12.67 12.37 6.61
CA MET A 1 13.27 11.26 5.84
C MET A 1 14.27 10.56 6.72
N ILE A 2 14.24 9.22 6.78
CA ILE A 2 15.25 8.42 7.47
C ILE A 2 16.62 8.80 6.89
N GLY A 3 17.60 9.09 7.75
CA GLY A 3 18.92 9.49 7.31
C GLY A 3 19.60 8.39 6.47
N LYS A 4 20.54 8.81 5.61
CA LYS A 4 21.32 7.89 4.75
C LYS A 4 22.65 7.48 5.40
N THR A 5 22.74 7.54 6.73
CA THR A 5 23.98 7.20 7.43
C THR A 5 24.07 5.71 7.71
N LEU A 6 25.30 5.20 7.87
CA LEU A 6 25.51 3.80 8.30
C LEU A 6 24.82 3.51 9.64
N ARG A 7 24.80 4.51 10.54
CA ARG A 7 24.11 4.42 11.82
C ARG A 7 22.62 4.17 11.64
N ASP A 8 21.95 4.98 10.82
CA ASP A 8 20.52 4.81 10.54
C ASP A 8 20.24 3.43 9.93
N TYR A 9 21.10 2.98 9.01
CA TYR A 9 21.00 1.65 8.42
C TYR A 9 21.06 0.55 9.48
N VAL A 10 22.05 0.59 10.38
CA VAL A 10 22.22 -0.40 11.45
C VAL A 10 21.03 -0.35 12.41
N GLU A 11 20.60 0.84 12.84
CA GLU A 11 19.47 1.01 13.76
C GLU A 11 18.18 0.41 13.20
N ILE A 12 17.88 0.65 11.91
CA ILE A 12 16.71 0.07 11.24
C ILE A 12 16.81 -1.45 11.16
N HIS A 13 17.98 -1.99 10.81
CA HIS A 13 18.16 -3.44 10.70
C HIS A 13 18.01 -4.12 12.06
N LEU A 14 18.53 -3.51 13.13
CA LEU A 14 18.34 -3.98 14.50
C LEU A 14 16.88 -3.91 14.92
N ALA A 15 16.17 -2.83 14.59
CA ALA A 15 14.74 -2.70 14.87
C ALA A 15 13.91 -3.77 14.14
N ILE A 16 14.18 -3.99 12.85
CA ILE A 16 13.54 -5.04 12.04
C ILE A 16 13.84 -6.42 12.65
N ALA A 17 15.11 -6.71 12.98
CA ALA A 17 15.49 -7.96 13.61
C ALA A 17 14.76 -8.17 14.95
N GLY A 18 14.69 -7.12 15.78
CA GLY A 18 13.95 -7.13 17.04
C GLY A 18 12.49 -7.49 16.85
N PHE A 19 11.78 -6.82 15.94
CA PHE A 19 10.38 -7.13 15.63
C PHE A 19 10.19 -8.55 15.08
N ARG A 20 11.12 -9.02 14.23
CA ARG A 20 11.06 -10.38 13.66
C ARG A 20 11.26 -11.48 14.71
N LEU A 21 11.96 -11.18 15.80
CA LEU A 21 12.19 -12.13 16.89
C LEU A 21 11.01 -12.27 17.86
N VAL A 22 10.06 -11.34 17.87
CA VAL A 22 8.95 -11.33 18.84
C VAL A 22 8.11 -12.61 18.80
N ALA A 23 7.68 -13.04 17.61
CA ALA A 23 6.89 -14.26 17.44
C ALA A 23 7.66 -15.55 17.79
N PRO A 24 8.87 -15.82 17.24
CA PRO A 24 9.60 -17.05 17.57
C PRO A 24 10.01 -17.11 19.05
N LEU A 25 10.38 -15.99 19.67
CA LEU A 25 10.67 -15.95 21.10
C LEU A 25 9.42 -16.21 21.95
N SER A 26 8.27 -15.68 21.55
CA SER A 26 6.99 -15.95 22.23
C SER A 26 6.62 -17.44 22.16
N LEU A 27 6.75 -18.07 20.99
CA LEU A 27 6.50 -19.51 20.83
C LEU A 27 7.50 -20.36 21.63
N ALA A 28 8.79 -20.03 21.60
CA ALA A 28 9.81 -20.73 22.39
C ALA A 28 9.56 -20.59 23.90
N PHE A 29 9.16 -19.41 24.36
CA PHE A 29 8.82 -19.15 25.76
C PHE A 29 7.63 -20.00 26.22
N LEU A 30 6.58 -20.08 25.40
CA LEU A 30 5.41 -20.92 25.70
C LEU A 30 5.78 -22.41 25.70
N ALA A 31 6.55 -22.88 24.73
CA ALA A 31 7.02 -24.26 24.67
C ALA A 31 7.84 -24.64 25.91
N LEU A 32 8.75 -23.75 26.35
CA LEU A 32 9.52 -23.93 27.58
C LEU A 32 8.63 -23.97 28.82
N SER A 33 7.63 -23.07 28.90
CA SER A 33 6.69 -23.02 30.01
C SER A 33 5.86 -24.30 30.13
N LEU A 34 5.43 -24.84 28.98
CA LEU A 34 4.73 -26.13 28.91
C LEU A 34 5.63 -27.30 29.33
N ALA A 35 6.87 -27.34 28.83
CA ALA A 35 7.83 -28.39 29.16
C ALA A 35 8.17 -28.44 30.66
N GLN A 36 8.30 -27.28 31.30
CA GLN A 36 8.62 -27.18 32.73
C GLN A 36 7.37 -27.21 33.64
N ARG A 37 6.16 -27.20 33.05
CA ARG A 37 4.87 -27.06 33.77
C ARG A 37 4.83 -25.88 34.75
N ARG A 38 5.57 -24.80 34.44
CA ARG A 38 5.65 -23.57 35.23
C ARG A 38 5.89 -22.38 34.31
N VAL A 39 5.49 -21.19 34.74
CA VAL A 39 5.82 -19.94 34.05
C VAL A 39 7.16 -19.45 34.59
N PRO A 40 8.26 -19.51 33.81
CA PRO A 40 9.60 -19.35 34.36
C PRO A 40 9.96 -17.89 34.71
N VAL A 41 9.27 -16.90 34.14
CA VAL A 41 9.63 -15.48 34.28
C VAL A 41 8.49 -14.67 34.87
N SER A 42 7.37 -14.52 34.16
CA SER A 42 6.25 -13.69 34.60
C SER A 42 4.94 -14.16 33.95
N PRO A 43 3.82 -14.19 34.69
CA PRO A 43 2.51 -14.50 34.11
C PRO A 43 2.09 -13.48 33.04
N TRP A 44 2.50 -12.21 33.18
CA TRP A 44 2.21 -11.18 32.17
C TRP A 44 2.96 -11.41 30.87
N LEU A 45 4.23 -11.84 30.97
CA LEU A 45 5.02 -12.21 29.80
C LEU A 45 4.43 -13.45 29.11
N ALA A 46 3.93 -14.43 29.89
CA ALA A 46 3.22 -15.59 29.34
C ALA A 46 1.92 -15.19 28.64
N ALA A 47 1.14 -14.28 29.23
CA ALA A 47 -0.07 -13.76 28.61
C ALA A 47 0.21 -13.03 27.29
N TYR A 48 1.24 -12.17 27.26
CA TYR A 48 1.67 -11.52 26.02
C TYR A 48 2.18 -12.55 24.99
N ALA A 49 3.01 -13.50 25.40
CA ALA A 49 3.52 -14.54 24.51
C ALA A 49 2.38 -15.38 23.91
N ALA A 50 1.35 -15.70 24.71
CA ALA A 50 0.14 -16.39 24.26
C ALA A 50 -0.65 -15.54 23.26
N LEU A 51 -0.81 -14.24 23.53
CA LEU A 51 -1.46 -13.30 22.62
C LEU A 51 -0.70 -13.19 21.28
N GLU A 52 0.61 -13.02 21.32
CA GLU A 52 1.45 -12.95 20.12
C GLU A 52 1.41 -14.26 19.33
N ALA A 53 1.51 -15.41 20.00
CA ALA A 53 1.41 -16.72 19.37
C ALA A 53 0.04 -16.92 18.71
N ALA A 54 -1.05 -16.56 19.41
CA ALA A 54 -2.40 -16.59 18.85
C ALA A 54 -2.53 -15.64 17.65
N PHE A 55 -2.00 -14.42 17.73
CA PHE A 55 -2.01 -13.46 16.62
C PHE A 55 -1.23 -13.99 15.41
N TYR A 56 -0.05 -14.57 15.62
CA TYR A 56 0.74 -15.20 14.57
C TYR A 56 -0.02 -16.35 13.90
N LEU A 57 -0.54 -17.30 14.70
CA LEU A 57 -1.16 -18.52 14.20
C LEU A 57 -2.56 -18.30 13.61
N LEU A 58 -3.36 -17.43 14.21
CA LEU A 58 -4.79 -17.25 13.86
C LEU A 58 -5.04 -16.04 12.96
N VAL A 59 -4.14 -15.05 12.93
CA VAL A 59 -4.30 -13.85 12.09
C VAL A 59 -3.28 -13.84 10.96
N TYR A 60 -1.99 -13.92 11.26
CA TYR A 60 -0.94 -13.80 10.25
C TYR A 60 -0.92 -14.99 9.29
N LEU A 61 -0.85 -16.24 9.76
CA LEU A 61 -0.76 -17.41 8.86
C LEU A 61 -1.97 -17.54 7.91
N PRO A 62 -3.24 -17.44 8.37
CA PRO A 62 -4.38 -17.52 7.47
C PRO A 62 -4.44 -16.34 6.49
N ARG A 63 -4.00 -15.15 6.91
CA ARG A 63 -3.90 -13.99 6.02
C ARG A 63 -2.80 -14.18 4.99
N HIS A 64 -1.62 -14.65 5.38
CA HIS A 64 -0.52 -14.95 4.47
C HIS A 64 -0.99 -15.92 3.39
N TYR A 65 -1.62 -17.03 3.77
CA TYR A 65 -2.18 -17.99 2.81
C TYR A 65 -3.20 -17.35 1.85
N ARG A 66 -4.13 -16.54 2.36
CA ARG A 66 -5.11 -15.84 1.52
C ARG A 66 -4.48 -14.84 0.55
N LEU A 67 -3.39 -14.18 0.95
CA LEU A 67 -2.69 -13.19 0.12
C LEU A 67 -1.84 -13.83 -0.98
N GLN A 68 -1.56 -15.13 -0.91
CA GLN A 68 -0.92 -15.88 -2.01
C GLN A 68 -1.89 -16.31 -3.10
N LYS A 69 -3.19 -16.00 -2.97
CA LYS A 69 -4.15 -16.29 -4.05
C LYS A 69 -3.83 -15.42 -5.27
N PRO A 70 -4.07 -15.92 -6.51
CA PRO A 70 -3.87 -15.14 -7.72
C PRO A 70 -4.57 -13.79 -7.63
N ALA A 71 -3.89 -12.73 -8.06
CA ALA A 71 -4.51 -11.42 -8.14
C ALA A 71 -5.59 -11.42 -9.22
N ALA A 72 -6.59 -10.55 -9.06
CA ALA A 72 -7.53 -10.28 -10.15
C ALA A 72 -6.81 -9.42 -11.20
N HIS A 73 -6.65 -9.98 -12.39
CA HIS A 73 -6.07 -9.26 -13.52
C HIS A 73 -7.14 -8.43 -14.23
N PRO A 74 -6.76 -7.26 -14.78
CA PRO A 74 -7.59 -6.59 -15.76
C PRO A 74 -7.90 -7.52 -16.94
N PRO A 75 -9.05 -7.38 -17.60
CA PRO A 75 -9.33 -8.14 -18.81
C PRO A 75 -8.26 -7.85 -19.87
N PRO A 76 -7.86 -8.85 -20.68
CA PRO A 76 -6.93 -8.65 -21.78
C PRO A 76 -7.44 -7.54 -22.72
N ILE A 77 -6.56 -6.62 -23.06
CA ILE A 77 -6.84 -5.56 -24.04
C ILE A 77 -6.45 -6.04 -25.43
N ASP A 78 -7.10 -5.52 -26.47
CA ASP A 78 -6.84 -5.91 -27.86
C ASP A 78 -5.50 -5.37 -28.38
N TYR A 79 -5.08 -5.86 -29.54
CA TYR A 79 -3.83 -5.46 -30.20
C TYR A 79 -3.71 -3.93 -30.37
N ALA A 80 -4.79 -3.29 -30.83
CA ALA A 80 -4.79 -1.85 -31.10
C ALA A 80 -4.60 -1.04 -29.80
N ALA A 81 -5.27 -1.45 -28.73
CA ALA A 81 -5.14 -0.85 -27.40
C ALA A 81 -3.76 -1.10 -26.80
N ARG A 82 -3.17 -2.29 -26.95
CA ARG A 82 -1.78 -2.58 -26.51
C ARG A 82 -0.78 -1.68 -27.21
N GLN A 83 -0.90 -1.53 -28.53
CA GLN A 83 -0.02 -0.66 -29.31
C GLN A 83 -0.18 0.81 -28.92
N ALA A 84 -1.41 1.28 -28.73
CA ALA A 84 -1.69 2.64 -28.30
C ALA A 84 -1.14 2.93 -26.90
N LEU A 85 -1.26 1.97 -25.97
CA LEU A 85 -0.70 2.05 -24.62
C LEU A 85 0.82 2.12 -24.66
N PHE A 86 1.46 1.20 -25.39
CA PHE A 86 2.92 1.17 -25.52
C PHE A 86 3.47 2.47 -26.13
N ASN A 87 2.88 2.95 -27.22
CA ASN A 87 3.32 4.18 -27.88
C ASN A 87 3.15 5.41 -26.97
N ARG A 88 2.06 5.47 -26.21
CA ARG A 88 1.82 6.54 -25.23
C ARG A 88 2.89 6.52 -24.14
N CYS A 89 3.18 5.35 -23.56
CA CYS A 89 4.25 5.20 -22.58
C CYS A 89 5.60 5.61 -23.17
N LYS A 90 5.95 5.07 -24.34
CA LYS A 90 7.22 5.36 -25.04
C LYS A 90 7.44 6.86 -25.24
N ALA A 91 6.41 7.62 -25.64
CA ALA A 91 6.51 9.06 -25.85
C ALA A 91 6.90 9.85 -24.59
N HIS A 92 6.50 9.37 -23.40
CA HIS A 92 6.81 10.01 -22.12
C HIS A 92 8.09 9.50 -21.45
N LEU A 93 8.72 8.47 -22.01
CA LEU A 93 9.88 7.79 -21.41
C LEU A 93 11.21 8.14 -22.09
N VAL A 94 11.19 8.99 -23.11
CA VAL A 94 12.40 9.41 -23.85
C VAL A 94 13.40 10.06 -22.89
N GLY A 95 14.63 9.54 -22.85
CA GLY A 95 15.71 10.02 -21.98
C GLY A 95 15.76 9.37 -20.59
N HIS A 96 14.83 8.46 -20.27
CA HIS A 96 14.88 7.66 -19.06
C HIS A 96 15.38 6.24 -19.35
N ALA A 97 16.14 5.66 -18.43
CA ALA A 97 16.56 4.26 -18.47
C ALA A 97 15.38 3.32 -18.13
N TYR A 98 14.29 3.42 -18.87
CA TYR A 98 13.13 2.54 -18.75
C TYR A 98 13.34 1.27 -19.59
N PRO A 99 12.92 0.08 -19.16
CA PRO A 99 12.20 -0.26 -17.91
C PRO A 99 13.11 -0.69 -16.75
N THR A 100 14.38 -0.25 -16.65
CA THR A 100 15.35 -0.85 -15.71
C THR A 100 14.89 -0.89 -14.24
N GLY A 101 14.11 0.09 -13.78
CA GLY A 101 13.52 0.10 -12.44
C GLY A 101 12.48 -0.99 -12.16
N TRP A 102 12.00 -1.70 -13.19
CA TRP A 102 11.15 -2.88 -13.07
C TRP A 102 11.92 -4.18 -12.88
N PHE A 103 13.25 -4.12 -12.96
CA PHE A 103 14.11 -5.29 -12.84
C PHE A 103 14.91 -5.24 -11.55
N THR A 104 15.06 -6.39 -10.90
CA THR A 104 15.83 -6.53 -9.66
C THR A 104 17.33 -6.45 -9.90
N ARG A 105 17.76 -6.62 -11.15
CA ARG A 105 19.15 -6.57 -11.58
C ARG A 105 19.33 -5.69 -12.82
N PRO A 106 20.47 -4.98 -12.96
CA PRO A 106 20.75 -4.13 -14.11
C PRO A 106 21.05 -4.92 -15.41
N ASP A 107 21.49 -6.18 -15.27
CA ASP A 107 21.87 -7.11 -16.34
C ASP A 107 20.72 -8.04 -16.77
N PHE A 108 19.53 -7.48 -16.98
CA PHE A 108 18.39 -8.27 -17.49
C PHE A 108 18.56 -8.60 -18.99
N THR A 109 18.08 -9.79 -19.37
CA THR A 109 18.16 -10.33 -20.73
C THR A 109 16.92 -10.00 -21.55
N ARG A 110 16.96 -10.31 -22.85
CA ARG A 110 15.78 -10.24 -23.71
C ARG A 110 14.62 -11.12 -23.19
N ALA A 111 14.92 -12.30 -22.64
CA ALA A 111 13.90 -13.21 -22.12
C ALA A 111 13.18 -12.61 -20.90
N ASP A 112 13.93 -11.97 -19.99
CA ASP A 112 13.35 -11.26 -18.85
C ASP A 112 12.40 -10.14 -19.29
N LEU A 113 12.77 -9.43 -20.36
CA LEU A 113 11.95 -8.36 -20.93
C LEU A 113 10.68 -8.90 -21.59
N VAL A 114 10.73 -10.07 -22.23
CA VAL A 114 9.53 -10.74 -22.77
C VAL A 114 8.57 -11.08 -21.64
N HIS A 115 9.05 -11.68 -20.54
CA HIS A 115 8.20 -11.97 -19.38
C HIS A 115 7.57 -10.71 -18.76
N TRP A 116 8.34 -9.64 -18.67
CA TRP A 116 7.82 -8.36 -18.21
C TRP A 116 6.76 -7.79 -19.17
N THR A 117 6.97 -7.91 -20.49
CA THR A 117 6.04 -7.43 -21.51
C THR A 117 4.72 -8.21 -21.49
N LEU A 118 4.80 -9.54 -21.35
CA LEU A 118 3.62 -10.41 -21.20
C LEU A 118 2.78 -10.02 -19.98
N TRP A 119 3.43 -9.70 -18.86
CA TRP A 119 2.73 -9.16 -17.70
C TRP A 119 2.14 -7.77 -17.95
N ALA A 120 2.94 -6.83 -18.46
CA ALA A 120 2.59 -5.43 -18.54
C ALA A 120 1.51 -5.11 -19.59
N LEU A 121 1.50 -5.84 -20.73
CA LEU A 121 0.60 -5.55 -21.87
C LEU A 121 -0.40 -6.66 -22.13
N PHE A 122 -0.05 -7.93 -21.89
CA PHE A 122 -0.89 -9.08 -22.25
C PHE A 122 -1.65 -9.66 -21.06
N SER A 123 -1.29 -9.29 -19.82
CA SER A 123 -1.82 -9.92 -18.60
C SER A 123 -1.75 -11.46 -18.66
N SER A 124 -0.68 -12.01 -19.24
CA SER A 124 -0.47 -13.45 -19.42
C SER A 124 0.90 -13.88 -18.88
N GLU A 125 1.01 -15.14 -18.42
CA GLU A 125 2.29 -15.76 -18.07
C GLU A 125 2.98 -16.42 -19.27
N ALA A 126 2.21 -16.83 -20.28
CA ALA A 126 2.67 -17.54 -21.45
C ALA A 126 2.39 -16.75 -22.73
N ALA A 127 3.36 -16.76 -23.65
CA ALA A 127 3.20 -16.19 -24.98
C ALA A 127 2.43 -17.17 -25.87
N GLU A 128 1.40 -16.68 -26.55
CA GLU A 128 0.77 -17.41 -27.66
C GLU A 128 1.61 -17.22 -28.94
N PRO A 129 1.66 -18.23 -29.85
CA PRO A 129 2.44 -18.13 -31.08
C PRO A 129 2.07 -16.91 -31.93
N GLU A 130 0.80 -16.49 -31.90
CA GLU A 130 0.28 -15.35 -32.64
C GLU A 130 0.84 -14.01 -32.16
N TRP A 131 1.34 -13.93 -30.92
CA TRP A 131 1.87 -12.70 -30.33
C TRP A 131 3.37 -12.52 -30.55
N ALA A 132 4.05 -13.50 -31.14
CA ALA A 132 5.52 -13.49 -31.26
C ALA A 132 6.04 -12.22 -31.95
N GLU A 133 5.44 -11.85 -33.10
CA GLU A 133 5.84 -10.65 -33.84
C GLU A 133 5.52 -9.35 -33.08
N GLU A 134 4.39 -9.31 -32.38
CA GLU A 134 3.98 -8.14 -31.58
C GLU A 134 4.93 -7.92 -30.39
N ILE A 135 5.24 -8.99 -29.65
CA ILE A 135 6.16 -8.96 -28.52
C ILE A 135 7.56 -8.55 -28.99
N ASP A 136 8.04 -9.10 -30.11
CA ASP A 136 9.32 -8.72 -30.69
C ASP A 136 9.38 -7.24 -31.05
N GLY A 137 8.28 -6.69 -31.57
CA GLY A 137 8.14 -5.25 -31.83
C GLY A 137 8.23 -4.39 -30.57
N TYR A 138 7.59 -4.80 -29.47
CA TYR A 138 7.71 -4.10 -28.19
C TYR A 138 9.12 -4.16 -27.61
N VAL A 139 9.74 -5.33 -27.66
CA VAL A 139 11.13 -5.54 -27.21
C VAL A 139 12.09 -4.64 -27.99
N ALA A 140 12.02 -4.63 -29.32
CA ALA A 140 12.85 -3.77 -30.16
C ALA A 140 12.61 -2.27 -29.87
N GLY A 141 11.35 -1.91 -29.61
CA GLY A 141 10.98 -0.56 -29.19
C GLY A 141 11.64 -0.14 -27.88
N ILE A 142 11.81 -1.07 -26.94
CA ILE A 142 12.48 -0.85 -25.65
C ILE A 142 14.01 -0.85 -25.80
N GLU A 143 14.59 -1.74 -26.60
CA GLU A 143 16.04 -1.73 -26.91
C GLU A 143 16.47 -0.39 -27.52
N THR A 144 15.62 0.17 -28.38
CA THR A 144 15.80 1.52 -28.94
C THR A 144 15.81 2.60 -27.86
N LEU A 145 14.93 2.50 -26.86
CA LEU A 145 14.88 3.46 -25.73
C LEU A 145 16.11 3.33 -24.82
N LEU A 146 16.58 2.10 -24.60
CA LEU A 146 17.77 1.82 -23.81
C LEU A 146 19.07 2.20 -24.54
N GLY A 147 19.04 2.33 -25.87
CA GLY A 147 20.22 2.57 -26.70
C GLY A 147 21.19 1.38 -26.72
N ARG A 148 20.72 0.17 -26.41
CA ARG A 148 21.49 -1.07 -26.45
C ARG A 148 20.61 -2.25 -26.85
N GLU A 149 21.21 -3.21 -27.54
CA GLU A 149 20.59 -4.52 -27.75
C GLU A 149 20.75 -5.37 -26.48
N LEU A 150 19.70 -6.11 -26.12
CA LEU A 150 19.75 -7.01 -24.99
C LEU A 150 20.30 -8.37 -25.43
N GLU A 151 21.09 -8.99 -24.56
CA GLU A 151 21.59 -10.33 -24.82
C GLU A 151 20.42 -11.30 -24.99
N ARG A 152 20.46 -12.09 -26.07
CA ARG A 152 19.57 -13.24 -26.25
C ARG A 152 19.98 -14.27 -25.21
N GLY A 153 19.29 -14.28 -24.07
CA GLY A 153 19.58 -15.17 -22.95
C GLY A 153 19.80 -16.60 -23.44
N GLY A 154 20.87 -17.24 -22.94
CA GLY A 154 21.20 -18.60 -23.32
C GLY A 154 20.06 -19.55 -22.98
N GLY A 155 19.53 -20.23 -23.99
CA GLY A 155 18.60 -21.35 -23.80
C GLY A 155 19.27 -22.45 -22.97
N GLY A 156 18.71 -22.73 -21.81
CA GLY A 156 19.09 -23.83 -20.94
C GLY A 156 17.82 -24.39 -20.32
N GLY A 157 17.59 -25.68 -20.54
CA GLY A 157 16.35 -26.38 -20.21
C GLY A 157 16.01 -26.39 -18.72
N ASP A 158 14.79 -26.86 -18.48
CA ASP A 158 14.13 -27.10 -17.20
C ASP A 158 13.48 -25.85 -16.56
N GLY A 159 12.14 -25.84 -16.61
CA GLY A 159 11.22 -24.83 -16.07
C GLY A 159 11.28 -24.61 -14.56
N ALA A 160 12.40 -24.90 -13.90
CA ALA A 160 12.66 -24.63 -12.50
C ALA A 160 13.55 -23.38 -12.28
N LEU A 161 14.42 -23.01 -13.24
CA LEU A 161 15.33 -21.84 -13.13
C LEU A 161 14.68 -20.51 -13.52
N ALA A 162 13.54 -20.53 -14.24
CA ALA A 162 12.76 -19.33 -14.58
C ALA A 162 12.03 -18.67 -13.39
N ARG A 163 12.17 -19.23 -12.17
CA ARG A 163 11.57 -18.67 -10.94
C ARG A 163 12.39 -17.55 -10.30
N GLU A 164 13.65 -17.37 -10.69
CA GLU A 164 14.44 -16.16 -10.36
C GLU A 164 14.23 -15.06 -11.43
N ALA A 165 12.97 -14.88 -11.86
CA ALA A 165 12.59 -13.89 -12.86
C ALA A 165 13.09 -12.50 -12.43
N GLY A 166 13.96 -11.91 -13.25
CA GLY A 166 14.57 -10.61 -12.95
C GLY A 166 13.60 -9.44 -13.02
N SER A 167 12.34 -9.64 -13.40
CA SER A 167 11.32 -8.60 -13.56
C SER A 167 10.24 -8.67 -12.48
N MET A 168 9.81 -7.51 -11.99
CA MET A 168 8.70 -7.37 -11.04
C MET A 168 7.37 -7.45 -11.79
N ARG A 169 6.57 -8.48 -11.52
CA ARG A 169 5.25 -8.74 -12.09
C ARG A 169 4.21 -8.78 -10.99
N LEU A 170 3.77 -7.59 -10.58
CA LEU A 170 3.07 -7.34 -9.31
C LEU A 170 1.79 -8.17 -9.06
N THR A 171 1.18 -8.71 -10.11
CA THR A 171 -0.06 -9.50 -10.05
C THR A 171 0.17 -11.01 -10.17
N PHE A 172 1.33 -11.44 -10.68
CA PHE A 172 1.72 -12.86 -10.81
C PHE A 172 2.68 -13.30 -9.72
N ASP A 173 3.62 -12.44 -9.34
CA ASP A 173 4.65 -12.78 -8.38
C ASP A 173 4.04 -12.95 -6.97
N PRO A 174 4.54 -13.90 -6.17
CA PRO A 174 4.03 -14.13 -4.82
C PRO A 174 4.22 -12.91 -3.94
N VAL A 175 3.22 -12.60 -3.13
CA VAL A 175 3.28 -11.46 -2.21
C VAL A 175 4.26 -11.78 -1.08
N GLN A 176 5.41 -11.12 -1.08
CA GLN A 176 6.41 -11.23 -0.02
C GLN A 176 5.92 -10.52 1.25
N THR A 177 5.22 -11.26 2.12
CA THR A 177 4.74 -10.71 3.40
C THR A 177 5.67 -11.11 4.55
N LEU A 178 5.94 -10.16 5.43
CA LEU A 178 6.60 -10.41 6.71
C LEU A 178 5.59 -10.32 7.85
N HIS A 179 5.78 -11.13 8.88
CA HIS A 179 5.03 -11.01 10.12
C HIS A 179 5.39 -9.71 10.82
N ARG A 180 4.37 -8.88 11.07
CA ARG A 180 4.46 -7.70 11.93
C ARG A 180 3.83 -8.10 13.27
N PRO A 181 4.57 -8.08 14.39
CA PRO A 181 4.06 -8.59 15.66
C PRO A 181 2.90 -7.73 16.19
N PHE A 182 2.15 -8.25 17.15
CA PHE A 182 1.00 -7.57 17.74
C PHE A 182 1.37 -6.18 18.25
N VAL A 183 2.52 -6.05 18.91
CA VAL A 183 3.06 -4.76 19.39
C VAL A 183 3.23 -3.72 18.27
N TRP A 184 3.57 -4.14 17.05
CA TRP A 184 3.67 -3.21 15.92
C TRP A 184 2.30 -2.59 15.59
N TYR A 185 1.24 -3.40 15.59
CA TYR A 185 -0.11 -2.88 15.36
C TYR A 185 -0.61 -2.01 16.52
N MET A 186 -0.16 -2.24 17.76
CA MET A 186 -0.45 -1.31 18.87
C MET A 186 0.22 0.05 18.66
N ILE A 187 1.45 0.08 18.14
CA ILE A 187 2.13 1.32 17.74
C ILE A 187 1.34 2.01 16.63
N VAL A 188 0.92 1.29 15.58
CA VAL A 188 0.08 1.84 14.50
C VAL A 188 -1.19 2.46 15.06
N GLY A 189 -1.88 1.78 15.99
CA GLY A 189 -3.14 2.26 16.58
C GLY A 189 -2.94 3.49 17.46
N GLY A 190 -1.83 3.54 18.20
CA GLY A 190 -1.45 4.73 18.96
C GLY A 190 -1.14 5.93 18.07
N VAL A 191 -0.39 5.71 16.97
CA VAL A 191 -0.07 6.77 16.00
C VAL A 191 -1.32 7.26 15.26
N ASP A 192 -2.21 6.35 14.88
CA ASP A 192 -3.51 6.69 14.28
C ASP A 192 -4.33 7.58 15.22
N ALA A 193 -4.56 7.13 16.46
CA ALA A 193 -5.30 7.90 17.46
C ALA A 193 -4.64 9.27 17.75
N PHE A 194 -3.31 9.32 17.87
CA PHE A 194 -2.58 10.57 18.07
C PHE A 194 -2.75 11.53 16.88
N SER A 195 -2.72 11.01 15.66
CA SER A 195 -2.91 11.82 14.45
C SER A 195 -4.32 12.40 14.38
N SER A 196 -5.34 11.59 14.67
CA SER A 196 -6.73 12.06 14.70
C SER A 196 -6.97 13.09 15.80
N LEU A 197 -6.38 12.91 17.00
CA LEU A 197 -6.43 13.92 18.06
C LEU A 197 -5.70 15.22 17.67
N SER A 198 -4.56 15.11 16.97
CA SER A 198 -3.82 16.28 16.49
C SER A 198 -4.61 17.07 15.45
N LEU A 199 -5.29 16.37 14.53
CA LEU A 199 -6.19 17.00 13.56
C LEU A 199 -7.39 17.65 14.25
N LEU A 200 -7.99 16.99 15.26
CA LEU A 200 -9.06 17.58 16.05
C LEU A 200 -8.60 18.89 16.73
N ALA A 201 -7.41 18.89 17.34
CA ALA A 201 -6.82 20.07 17.95
C ALA A 201 -6.53 21.20 16.93
N ALA A 202 -6.27 20.84 15.66
CA ALA A 202 -6.09 21.78 14.55
C ALA A 202 -7.41 22.28 13.91
N GLY A 203 -8.56 21.93 14.51
CA GLY A 203 -9.88 22.40 14.08
C GLY A 203 -10.55 21.55 12.99
N PHE A 204 -10.07 20.32 12.78
CA PHE A 204 -10.76 19.36 11.92
C PHE A 204 -11.87 18.66 12.68
N THR A 205 -12.97 18.39 11.98
CA THR A 205 -14.02 17.45 12.40
C THR A 205 -13.76 16.12 11.74
N HIS A 206 -13.74 15.04 12.53
CA HIS A 206 -13.53 13.69 12.00
C HIS A 206 -14.85 12.98 11.71
N TYR A 207 -14.92 12.31 10.57
CA TYR A 207 -16.05 11.56 10.05
C TYR A 207 -15.62 10.13 9.76
N ALA A 208 -16.38 9.14 10.24
CA ALA A 208 -16.05 7.74 10.05
C ALA A 208 -17.28 6.84 10.04
N THR A 209 -17.03 5.57 9.71
CA THR A 209 -17.99 4.49 9.94
C THR A 209 -18.10 4.18 11.43
N PRO A 210 -19.32 3.88 11.93
CA PRO A 210 -19.51 3.40 13.31
C PRO A 210 -18.87 2.01 13.55
N LYS A 211 -18.42 1.32 12.49
CA LYS A 211 -17.75 0.01 12.57
C LYS A 211 -16.29 0.15 13.00
N TRP A 212 -16.05 0.61 14.22
CA TRP A 212 -14.70 0.83 14.79
C TRP A 212 -13.82 -0.44 14.85
N PHE A 213 -14.44 -1.63 14.76
CA PHE A 213 -13.79 -2.94 14.72
C PHE A 213 -13.52 -3.47 13.29
N ALA A 214 -13.88 -2.73 12.24
CA ALA A 214 -13.73 -3.17 10.85
C ALA A 214 -12.27 -3.19 10.36
N ALA A 215 -11.36 -2.48 11.05
CA ALA A 215 -9.94 -2.46 10.79
C ALA A 215 -9.17 -2.82 12.08
N PHE A 216 -8.02 -3.48 11.94
CA PHE A 216 -7.08 -3.73 13.03
C PHE A 216 -5.77 -2.96 12.78
N PRO A 217 -5.20 -2.25 13.77
CA PRO A 217 -5.69 -2.09 15.14
C PRO A 217 -7.08 -1.45 15.18
N PHE A 218 -7.89 -1.88 16.16
CA PHE A 218 -9.23 -1.34 16.33
C PHE A 218 -9.16 0.16 16.62
N ARG A 219 -10.14 0.92 16.12
CA ARG A 219 -10.18 2.38 16.24
C ARG A 219 -11.32 2.81 17.17
N PRO A 220 -11.35 2.41 18.45
CA PRO A 220 -12.50 2.66 19.34
C PRO A 220 -12.82 4.16 19.51
N TRP A 221 -11.83 5.03 19.30
CA TRP A 221 -12.01 6.48 19.33
C TRP A 221 -12.96 6.98 18.21
N THR A 222 -13.17 6.23 17.13
CA THR A 222 -14.07 6.65 16.04
C THR A 222 -15.53 6.70 16.47
N VAL A 223 -15.88 6.13 17.64
CA VAL A 223 -17.20 6.28 18.26
C VAL A 223 -17.53 7.76 18.57
N PHE A 224 -16.51 8.60 18.77
CA PHE A 224 -16.68 10.05 18.97
C PHE A 224 -16.71 10.85 17.66
N SER A 225 -16.55 10.17 16.52
CA SER A 225 -16.54 10.82 15.21
C SER A 225 -17.96 11.03 14.70
N GLN A 226 -18.12 12.01 13.82
CA GLN A 226 -19.36 12.16 13.07
C GLN A 226 -19.51 10.99 12.10
N ARG A 227 -20.76 10.69 11.72
CA ARG A 227 -21.03 9.63 10.76
C ARG A 227 -20.65 10.10 9.36
N SER A 228 -19.89 9.27 8.63
CA SER A 228 -19.65 9.48 7.20
C SER A 228 -20.97 9.53 6.42
N VAL A 229 -20.98 10.25 5.29
CA VAL A 229 -22.16 10.40 4.43
C VAL A 229 -22.64 9.03 3.90
N GLU A 230 -23.96 8.91 3.70
CA GLU A 230 -24.58 7.69 3.22
C GLU A 230 -24.02 7.26 1.86
N GLY A 231 -23.60 6.00 1.79
CA GLY A 231 -22.96 5.42 0.61
C GLY A 231 -21.51 5.85 0.37
N ALA A 232 -20.83 6.40 1.39
CA ALA A 232 -19.38 6.59 1.45
C ALA A 232 -18.80 6.10 2.80
N GLU A 233 -19.46 5.15 3.47
CA GLU A 233 -19.09 4.69 4.81
C GLU A 233 -17.76 3.93 4.85
N GLU A 234 -17.25 3.45 3.71
CA GLU A 234 -15.95 2.78 3.64
C GLU A 234 -14.77 3.78 3.75
N LEU A 235 -15.03 5.09 3.63
CA LEU A 235 -14.03 6.15 3.78
C LEU A 235 -14.23 6.91 5.10
N SER A 236 -13.16 6.99 5.89
CA SER A 236 -13.06 7.94 7.00
C SER A 236 -12.34 9.20 6.50
N TYR A 237 -12.66 10.35 7.06
CA TYR A 237 -12.06 11.62 6.66
C TYR A 237 -12.05 12.65 7.77
N ALA A 238 -11.10 13.57 7.72
CA ALA A 238 -11.06 14.75 8.57
C ALA A 238 -11.32 15.99 7.71
N TYR A 239 -12.24 16.84 8.14
CA TYR A 239 -12.62 18.05 7.41
C TYR A 239 -12.46 19.30 8.26
N ARG A 240 -11.76 20.29 7.70
CA ARG A 240 -11.68 21.65 8.20
C ARG A 240 -12.46 22.57 7.26
N PRO A 241 -13.47 23.34 7.75
CA PRO A 241 -14.34 24.15 6.91
C PRO A 241 -13.61 25.18 6.04
N HIS A 242 -14.10 25.37 4.81
CA HIS A 242 -13.60 26.39 3.88
C HIS A 242 -14.31 27.73 4.08
N ARG A 243 -13.53 28.81 4.22
CA ARG A 243 -14.02 30.18 4.46
C ARG A 243 -13.44 31.20 3.47
N SER A 244 -12.42 30.84 2.71
CA SER A 244 -11.81 31.75 1.73
C SER A 244 -12.76 32.06 0.58
N ALA A 245 -12.86 33.34 0.20
CA ALA A 245 -13.62 33.73 -1.00
C ALA A 245 -12.75 33.74 -2.27
N THR A 246 -11.43 33.62 -2.12
CA THR A 246 -10.45 33.85 -3.20
C THR A 246 -9.59 32.64 -3.52
N LYS A 247 -9.47 31.68 -2.60
CA LYS A 247 -8.70 30.45 -2.77
C LYS A 247 -9.63 29.25 -2.84
N LEU A 248 -9.20 28.21 -3.55
CA LEU A 248 -9.94 26.95 -3.63
C LEU A 248 -9.70 26.08 -2.38
N PRO A 249 -10.67 25.24 -1.96
CA PRO A 249 -10.46 24.24 -0.93
C PRO A 249 -9.47 23.16 -1.39
N ILE A 250 -8.84 22.49 -0.41
CA ILE A 250 -7.81 21.47 -0.66
C ILE A 250 -8.37 20.09 -0.33
N VAL A 251 -8.21 19.14 -1.26
CA VAL A 251 -8.41 17.70 -1.02
C VAL A 251 -7.04 17.04 -0.90
N PHE A 252 -6.79 16.38 0.21
CA PHE A 252 -5.54 15.70 0.50
C PHE A 252 -5.73 14.19 0.57
N LEU A 253 -4.98 13.48 -0.26
CA LEU A 253 -4.89 12.01 -0.29
C LEU A 253 -3.50 11.60 0.18
N HIS A 254 -3.42 10.89 1.31
CA HIS A 254 -2.12 10.45 1.83
C HIS A 254 -1.56 9.25 1.03
N GLY A 255 -0.24 9.08 1.09
CA GLY A 255 0.44 7.94 0.47
C GLY A 255 0.40 6.65 1.31
N ILE A 256 1.11 5.63 0.83
CA ILE A 256 1.32 4.38 1.58
C ILE A 256 2.21 4.66 2.78
N GLY A 257 1.78 4.26 3.98
CA GLY A 257 2.57 4.49 5.19
C GLY A 257 1.76 4.38 6.48
N ILE A 258 2.15 5.14 7.51
CA ILE A 258 1.51 5.13 8.83
C ILE A 258 0.38 6.19 8.93
N GLY A 259 -0.45 6.26 7.89
CA GLY A 259 -1.57 7.19 7.80
C GLY A 259 -1.14 8.66 7.69
N THR A 260 -1.90 9.53 8.36
CA THR A 260 -1.75 11.00 8.28
C THR A 260 -0.61 11.56 9.13
N TRP A 261 -0.05 10.77 10.04
CA TRP A 261 1.02 11.17 10.96
C TRP A 261 2.18 11.94 10.31
N PRO A 262 2.79 11.47 9.20
CA PRO A 262 3.95 12.16 8.61
C PRO A 262 3.62 13.55 8.05
N TYR A 263 2.32 13.84 7.86
CA TYR A 263 1.83 15.04 7.22
C TYR A 263 1.34 16.09 8.22
N LEU A 264 1.31 15.79 9.52
CA LEU A 264 0.86 16.76 10.52
C LEU A 264 1.66 18.08 10.51
N PRO A 265 3.01 18.09 10.39
CA PRO A 265 3.74 19.34 10.27
C PRO A 265 3.33 20.14 9.03
N PHE A 266 3.14 19.44 7.91
CA PHE A 266 2.68 20.05 6.66
C PHE A 266 1.29 20.69 6.82
N PHE A 267 0.35 20.03 7.50
CA PHE A 267 -0.97 20.61 7.77
C PHE A 267 -0.88 21.82 8.70
N THR A 268 -0.05 21.77 9.74
CA THR A 268 0.18 22.91 10.63
C THR A 268 0.70 24.12 9.86
N ASP A 269 1.71 23.94 9.01
CA ASP A 269 2.29 25.01 8.20
C ASP A 269 1.28 25.56 7.20
N LEU A 270 0.50 24.69 6.56
CA LEU A 270 -0.52 25.06 5.59
C LEU A 270 -1.65 25.88 6.24
N ILE A 271 -2.10 25.49 7.43
CA ILE A 271 -3.14 26.21 8.19
C ILE A 271 -2.62 27.56 8.68
N ALA A 272 -1.35 27.63 9.09
CA ALA A 272 -0.73 28.88 9.51
C ALA A 272 -0.60 29.88 8.35
N GLN A 273 -0.31 29.39 7.15
CA GLN A 273 -0.22 30.22 5.94
C GLN A 273 -1.59 30.66 5.44
N ASP A 274 -2.59 29.78 5.50
CA ASP A 274 -3.91 29.97 4.92
C ASP A 274 -5.05 29.56 5.87
N PRO A 275 -5.32 30.34 6.93
CA PRO A 275 -6.26 29.95 7.98
C PRO A 275 -7.72 29.85 7.50
N ASP A 276 -8.08 30.49 6.39
CA ASP A 276 -9.45 30.41 5.84
C ASP A 276 -9.62 29.34 4.76
N VAL A 277 -8.54 28.67 4.33
CA VAL A 277 -8.65 27.58 3.36
C VAL A 277 -9.08 26.31 4.07
N GLY A 278 -10.23 25.77 3.63
CA GLY A 278 -10.72 24.48 4.07
C GLY A 278 -9.92 23.32 3.48
N ILE A 279 -9.78 22.27 4.27
CA ILE A 279 -8.94 21.10 3.97
C ILE A 279 -9.76 19.85 4.26
N LEU A 280 -9.89 18.98 3.25
CA LEU A 280 -10.45 17.64 3.36
C LEU A 280 -9.32 16.62 3.28
N ILE A 281 -9.16 15.80 4.32
CA ILE A 281 -8.16 14.73 4.39
C ILE A 281 -8.89 13.39 4.33
N ILE A 282 -8.64 12.60 3.30
CA ILE A 282 -9.21 11.26 3.17
C ILE A 282 -8.29 10.23 3.83
N GLU A 283 -8.83 9.40 4.71
CA GLU A 283 -8.13 8.31 5.36
C GLU A 283 -8.34 7.00 4.59
N ILE A 284 -7.29 6.54 3.91
CA ILE A 284 -7.28 5.32 3.10
C ILE A 284 -6.66 4.20 3.94
N LEU A 285 -7.45 3.63 4.87
CA LEU A 285 -6.98 2.61 5.82
C LEU A 285 -6.21 1.42 5.19
N PRO A 286 -6.59 0.88 4.02
CA PRO A 286 -5.87 -0.24 3.39
C PRO A 286 -4.41 0.05 3.06
N ILE A 287 -4.02 1.32 2.92
CA ILE A 287 -2.62 1.74 2.69
C ILE A 287 -1.98 2.43 3.91
N SER A 288 -2.65 2.42 5.06
CA SER A 288 -2.23 3.07 6.31
C SER A 288 -1.71 2.09 7.37
N MET A 289 -1.07 0.98 6.96
CA MET A 289 -0.57 -0.09 7.85
C MET A 289 -1.66 -0.79 8.70
N HIS A 290 -2.94 -0.65 8.36
CA HIS A 290 -4.04 -1.37 8.99
C HIS A 290 -4.30 -2.72 8.28
N ILE A 291 -4.65 -3.74 9.06
CA ILE A 291 -5.30 -4.94 8.54
C ILE A 291 -6.79 -4.61 8.39
N THR A 292 -7.25 -4.50 7.14
CA THR A 292 -8.64 -4.19 6.81
C THR A 292 -9.03 -4.89 5.51
N ARG A 293 -10.20 -4.55 4.97
CA ARG A 293 -10.67 -4.97 3.65
C ARG A 293 -9.77 -4.40 2.55
N PRO A 294 -9.79 -4.99 1.34
CA PRO A 294 -9.10 -4.40 0.19
C PRO A 294 -9.53 -2.95 -0.08
N PRO A 295 -8.68 -2.12 -0.71
CA PRO A 295 -9.07 -0.79 -1.15
C PRO A 295 -10.25 -0.86 -2.12
N LEU A 296 -11.07 0.20 -2.12
CA LEU A 296 -12.15 0.37 -3.09
C LEU A 296 -11.59 0.36 -4.51
N PRO A 297 -12.27 -0.29 -5.48
CA PRO A 297 -12.00 -0.08 -6.89
C PRO A 297 -12.07 1.41 -7.26
N SER A 298 -11.32 1.82 -8.28
CA SER A 298 -11.20 3.24 -8.65
C SER A 298 -12.56 3.92 -8.88
N ALA A 299 -13.49 3.26 -9.57
CA ALA A 299 -14.83 3.80 -9.81
C ALA A 299 -15.64 4.00 -8.52
N GLU A 300 -15.62 3.02 -7.61
CA GLU A 300 -16.31 3.12 -6.32
C GLU A 300 -15.68 4.18 -5.41
N PHE A 301 -14.34 4.28 -5.41
CA PHE A 301 -13.63 5.32 -4.67
C PHE A 301 -14.03 6.72 -5.16
N ILE A 302 -14.10 6.93 -6.48
CA ILE A 302 -14.51 8.22 -7.06
C ILE A 302 -15.93 8.55 -6.63
N VAL A 303 -16.87 7.60 -6.73
CA VAL A 303 -18.27 7.80 -6.30
C VAL A 303 -18.34 8.18 -4.81
N ALA A 304 -17.63 7.45 -3.95
CA ALA A 304 -17.61 7.75 -2.52
C ALA A 304 -17.01 9.14 -2.23
N LEU A 305 -15.91 9.50 -2.89
CA LEU A 305 -15.27 10.80 -2.76
C LEU A 305 -16.18 11.94 -3.24
N THR A 306 -16.84 11.77 -4.39
CA THR A 306 -17.80 12.76 -4.91
C THR A 306 -18.93 13.01 -3.93
N LYS A 307 -19.52 11.95 -3.35
CA LYS A 307 -20.55 12.11 -2.31
C LYS A 307 -20.08 12.90 -1.09
N ILE A 308 -18.84 12.65 -0.64
CA ILE A 308 -18.24 13.42 0.45
C ILE A 308 -18.13 14.89 0.04
N LEU A 309 -17.60 15.19 -1.14
CA LEU A 309 -17.45 16.56 -1.65
C LEU A 309 -18.81 17.29 -1.78
N ASP A 310 -19.83 16.60 -2.30
CA ASP A 310 -21.18 17.15 -2.44
C ASP A 310 -21.79 17.47 -1.08
N SER A 311 -21.57 16.60 -0.08
CA SER A 311 -22.08 16.80 1.29
C SER A 311 -21.42 17.96 2.04
N LEU A 312 -20.23 18.38 1.63
CA LEU A 312 -19.44 19.45 2.24
C LEU A 312 -19.56 20.78 1.49
N SER A 313 -20.18 20.76 0.30
CA SER A 313 -20.41 21.96 -0.50
C SER A 313 -21.53 22.79 0.14
N PRO A 314 -21.38 24.12 0.31
CA PRO A 314 -22.49 24.93 0.78
C PRO A 314 -23.65 24.83 -0.20
N ALA A 315 -24.88 24.68 0.32
CA ALA A 315 -26.09 24.66 -0.50
C ALA A 315 -26.10 25.91 -1.42
N PRO A 316 -26.54 25.78 -2.69
CA PRO A 316 -26.68 26.95 -3.56
C PRO A 316 -27.55 27.98 -2.84
N ALA A 317 -27.06 29.22 -2.75
CA ALA A 317 -27.86 30.32 -2.22
C ALA A 317 -29.18 30.35 -2.98
N SER A 318 -30.31 30.23 -2.26
CA SER A 318 -31.63 30.41 -2.88
C SER A 318 -31.63 31.72 -3.65
N PRO A 319 -32.10 31.72 -4.92
CA PRO A 319 -32.25 32.98 -5.64
C PRO A 319 -33.21 33.87 -4.85
N ALA A 320 -32.72 35.07 -4.52
CA ALA A 320 -33.51 36.14 -3.90
C ALA A 320 -34.54 36.71 -4.88
#